data_AF-A0A7W1P6D9-F1
#
_entry.id   AF-A0A7W1P6D9-F1
#
_cell.length_a   1.000
_cell.length_b   1.000
_cell.length_c   1.000
_cell.angle_alpha   90.00
_cell.angle_beta   90.00
_cell.angle_gamma   90.00
#
_symmetry.space_group_name_H-M   'P 1'
#
loop_
_entity.id
_entity.type
_entity.pdbx_description
1 polymer ?
#
loop_
_entity_poly.entity_id
_entity_poly.type
_entity_poly.pdbx_seq_one_letter_code
_entity_poly.pdbx_strand_id
1 'polypeptide(L)'
;MSLGPLRREAVWASLAAIGLGALILRVVGLQFGLPEVYNPDEIAIMARALSFAKGSLNPENFLYPTFYFYVLFGWVGLYLGFLLLTGRVGSVGELQQLYFTDPTGIYTAGRLLGAVSGTLSVLLVYRLGVRLADRQAAIAAMIFLAVAPVAVIDSHYVKHDVPATLAVVVAYLAM
;
A
#
# COMPACT_ATOMS: atom_id res chain seq x y z
N MET A 1 -34.57 4.78 -3.76
CA MET A 1 -35.31 4.31 -2.56
C MET A 1 -34.39 4.48 -1.35
N SER A 2 -34.70 5.43 -0.46
CA SER A 2 -33.91 5.70 0.75
C SER A 2 -34.01 4.51 1.72
N LEU A 3 -32.89 3.96 2.18
CA LEU A 3 -32.90 2.93 3.22
C LEU A 3 -33.27 3.57 4.56
N GLY A 4 -34.12 2.90 5.34
CA GLY A 4 -34.36 3.29 6.73
C GLY A 4 -33.05 3.26 7.55
N PRO A 5 -32.97 4.03 8.65
CA PRO A 5 -31.73 4.27 9.41
C PRO A 5 -31.05 2.97 9.87
N LEU A 6 -31.80 2.02 10.46
CA LEU A 6 -31.28 0.71 10.90
C LEU A 6 -30.68 -0.12 9.75
N ARG A 7 -31.29 -0.05 8.56
CA ARG A 7 -30.82 -0.79 7.37
C ARG A 7 -29.59 -0.13 6.74
N ARG A 8 -29.40 1.16 6.97
CA ARG A 8 -28.23 1.92 6.55
C ARG A 8 -27.03 1.59 7.43
N GLU A 9 -27.21 1.53 8.75
CA GLU A 9 -26.17 1.15 9.71
C GLU A 9 -25.63 -0.26 9.47
N ALA A 10 -26.52 -1.24 9.27
CA ALA A 10 -26.11 -2.63 8.99
C ALA A 10 -25.24 -2.74 7.72
N VAL A 11 -25.52 -1.93 6.69
CA VAL A 11 -24.69 -1.88 5.49
C VAL A 11 -23.31 -1.31 5.80
N TRP A 12 -23.25 -0.17 6.49
CA TRP A 12 -21.96 0.44 6.83
C TRP A 12 -21.10 -0.48 7.69
N ALA A 13 -21.71 -1.18 8.65
CA ALA A 13 -21.04 -2.19 9.45
C ALA A 13 -20.47 -3.34 8.58
N SER A 14 -21.25 -3.80 7.60
CA SER A 14 -20.81 -4.86 6.66
C SER A 14 -19.63 -4.39 5.80
N LEU A 15 -19.70 -3.17 5.25
CA LEU A 15 -18.61 -2.60 4.44
C LEU A 15 -17.35 -2.38 5.28
N ALA A 16 -17.51 -1.92 6.53
CA ALA A 16 -16.41 -1.76 7.46
C ALA A 16 -15.77 -3.11 7.81
N ALA A 17 -16.58 -4.15 8.04
CA ALA A 17 -16.08 -5.50 8.31
C ALA A 17 -15.29 -6.07 7.12
N ILE A 18 -15.80 -5.92 5.89
CA ILE A 18 -15.08 -6.37 4.68
C ILE A 18 -13.77 -5.57 4.51
N GLY A 19 -13.82 -4.24 4.68
CA GLY A 19 -12.64 -3.39 4.60
C GLY A 19 -11.58 -3.74 5.65
N LEU A 20 -12.00 -4.00 6.90
CA LEU A 20 -11.12 -4.43 7.98
C LEU A 20 -10.52 -5.80 7.69
N GLY A 21 -11.32 -6.77 7.22
CA GLY A 21 -10.83 -8.08 6.80
C GLY A 21 -9.79 -7.97 5.67
N ALA A 22 -10.07 -7.13 4.67
CA ALA A 22 -9.14 -6.85 3.58
C ALA A 22 -7.81 -6.27 4.06
N LEU A 23 -7.85 -5.36 5.04
CA LEU A 23 -6.67 -4.78 5.67
C LEU A 23 -5.88 -5.85 6.44
N ILE A 24 -6.55 -6.61 7.31
CA ILE A 24 -5.93 -7.67 8.12
C ILE A 24 -5.15 -8.64 7.22
N LEU A 25 -5.79 -9.13 6.15
CA LEU A 25 -5.16 -10.06 5.20
C LEU A 25 -3.91 -9.49 4.54
N ARG A 26 -3.81 -8.16 4.38
CA ARG A 26 -2.68 -7.48 3.74
C ARG A 26 -1.60 -7.03 4.72
N VAL A 27 -1.87 -7.03 6.03
CA VAL A 27 -0.88 -6.61 7.05
C VAL A 27 -0.21 -7.78 7.76
N VAL A 28 -0.91 -8.91 7.94
CA VAL A 28 -0.39 -10.08 8.69
C VAL A 28 0.88 -10.67 8.06
N GLY A 29 1.10 -10.45 6.75
CA GLY A 29 2.28 -10.94 6.05
C GLY A 29 3.42 -9.95 5.87
N LEU A 30 3.33 -8.68 6.28
CA LEU A 30 4.29 -7.65 5.83
C LEU A 30 5.75 -7.93 6.21
N GLN A 31 6.00 -8.70 7.25
CA GLN A 31 7.34 -9.05 7.71
C GLN A 31 7.85 -10.41 7.21
N PHE A 32 7.12 -11.07 6.30
CA PHE A 32 7.54 -12.37 5.78
C PHE A 32 8.92 -12.25 5.12
N GLY A 33 9.81 -13.19 5.46
CA GLY A 33 11.17 -13.25 4.90
C GLY A 33 12.06 -12.06 5.26
N LEU A 34 11.73 -11.25 6.27
CA LEU A 34 12.65 -10.24 6.81
C LEU A 34 13.43 -10.82 8.01
N PRO A 35 14.70 -10.38 8.24
CA PRO A 35 15.42 -9.30 7.54
C PRO A 35 16.01 -9.67 6.18
N GLU A 36 16.07 -10.94 5.81
CA GLU A 36 16.69 -11.45 4.57
C GLU A 36 15.78 -11.23 3.34
N VAL A 37 15.65 -9.99 2.88
CA VAL A 37 14.79 -9.62 1.73
C VAL A 37 15.07 -10.52 0.50
N TYR A 38 14.15 -11.45 0.22
CA TYR A 38 14.33 -12.45 -0.84
C TYR A 38 13.89 -11.99 -2.24
N ASN A 39 13.02 -10.97 -2.34
CA ASN A 39 12.52 -10.53 -3.64
C ASN A 39 13.48 -9.48 -4.26
N PRO A 40 14.10 -9.77 -5.41
CA PRO A 40 15.06 -8.86 -6.03
C PRO A 40 14.44 -7.55 -6.50
N ASP A 41 13.17 -7.55 -6.89
CA ASP A 41 12.47 -6.33 -7.31
C ASP A 41 12.33 -5.35 -6.14
N GLU A 42 12.00 -5.85 -4.94
CA GLU A 42 11.87 -5.00 -3.75
C GLU A 42 13.18 -4.28 -3.43
N ILE A 43 14.31 -5.00 -3.56
CA ILE A 43 15.65 -4.44 -3.33
C ILE A 43 15.92 -3.32 -4.33
N ALA A 44 15.74 -3.59 -5.62
CA ALA A 44 15.99 -2.61 -6.68
C ALA A 44 15.09 -1.37 -6.56
N ILE A 45 13.81 -1.57 -6.29
CA ILE A 45 12.81 -0.50 -6.14
C ILE A 45 13.09 0.33 -4.89
N MET A 46 13.33 -0.30 -3.73
CA MET A 46 13.60 0.40 -2.48
C MET A 46 14.90 1.22 -2.58
N ALA A 47 15.98 0.62 -3.10
CA ALA A 47 17.25 1.32 -3.30
C ALA A 47 17.10 2.54 -4.22
N ARG A 48 16.30 2.40 -5.29
CA ARG A 48 15.99 3.49 -6.23
C ARG A 48 15.26 4.63 -5.53
N ALA A 49 14.19 4.33 -4.80
CA ALA A 49 13.43 5.34 -4.06
C ALA A 49 14.30 6.06 -3.03
N LEU A 50 15.08 5.32 -2.24
CA LEU A 50 15.97 5.90 -1.22
C LEU A 50 17.15 6.69 -1.82
N SER A 51 17.55 6.42 -3.06
CA SER A 51 18.64 7.18 -3.72
C SER A 51 18.32 8.66 -3.88
N PHE A 52 17.05 9.08 -3.85
CA PHE A 52 16.66 10.49 -3.89
C PHE A 52 17.17 11.28 -2.69
N ALA A 53 17.49 10.61 -1.58
CA ALA A 53 18.15 11.25 -0.43
C ALA A 53 19.55 11.82 -0.76
N LYS A 54 20.15 11.44 -1.90
CA LYS A 54 21.43 12.00 -2.38
C LYS A 54 21.29 13.42 -2.94
N GLY A 55 20.07 13.95 -3.05
CA GLY A 55 19.80 15.31 -3.54
C GLY A 55 19.47 15.42 -5.02
N SER A 56 19.28 14.29 -5.71
CA SER A 56 18.80 14.24 -7.10
C SER A 56 17.46 13.53 -7.14
N LEU A 57 16.47 14.09 -7.85
CA LEU A 57 15.18 13.43 -8.12
C LEU A 57 15.21 12.60 -9.41
N ASN A 58 16.34 12.53 -10.11
CA ASN A 58 16.48 11.67 -11.28
C ASN A 58 16.73 10.23 -10.82
N PRO A 59 15.89 9.24 -11.21
CA PRO A 59 16.09 7.85 -10.82
C PRO A 59 17.28 7.20 -11.55
N GLU A 60 17.80 7.80 -12.62
CA GLU A 60 18.87 7.26 -13.48
C GLU A 60 18.54 5.92 -14.17
N ASN A 61 17.35 5.37 -13.93
CA ASN A 61 16.77 4.22 -14.58
C ASN A 61 15.28 4.45 -14.73
N PHE A 62 14.80 4.38 -15.97
CA PHE A 62 13.41 4.64 -16.36
C PHE A 62 12.67 3.38 -16.80
N LEU A 63 13.14 2.19 -16.39
CA LEU A 63 12.45 0.92 -16.63
C LEU A 63 11.05 0.92 -16.00
N TYR A 64 10.89 1.56 -14.85
CA TYR A 64 9.60 1.76 -14.19
C TYR A 64 9.24 3.25 -14.13
N PRO A 65 7.94 3.60 -14.14
CA PRO A 65 7.49 4.98 -14.02
C PRO A 65 7.99 5.64 -12.72
N THR A 66 8.66 6.79 -12.86
CA THR A 66 9.33 7.47 -11.74
C THR A 66 8.39 7.92 -10.63
N PHE A 67 7.12 8.21 -10.96
CA PHE A 67 6.15 8.73 -9.99
C PHE A 67 5.99 7.82 -8.77
N TYR A 68 6.00 6.50 -8.98
CA TYR A 68 5.93 5.55 -7.87
C TYR A 68 7.13 5.66 -6.92
N PHE A 69 8.34 5.87 -7.44
CA PHE A 69 9.52 6.06 -6.60
C PHE A 69 9.42 7.31 -5.73
N TYR A 70 8.83 8.41 -6.24
CA TYR A 70 8.59 9.60 -5.42
C TYR A 70 7.61 9.34 -4.28
N VAL A 71 6.51 8.64 -4.58
CA VAL A 71 5.52 8.26 -3.57
C VAL A 71 6.15 7.35 -2.51
N LEU A 72 6.91 6.34 -2.93
CA LEU A 72 7.58 5.42 -2.02
C LEU A 72 8.65 6.12 -1.17
N PHE A 73 9.44 7.02 -1.76
CA PHE A 73 10.45 7.80 -1.04
C PHE A 73 9.81 8.69 0.03
N GLY A 74 8.74 9.41 -0.32
CA GLY A 74 7.99 10.21 0.65
C GLY A 74 7.40 9.35 1.76
N TRP A 75 6.77 8.23 1.40
CA TRP A 75 6.13 7.30 2.35
C TRP A 75 7.11 6.69 3.34
N VAL A 76 8.21 6.09 2.85
CA VAL A 76 9.27 5.54 3.70
C VAL A 76 9.99 6.65 4.46
N GLY A 77 10.14 7.83 3.86
CA GLY A 77 10.66 9.03 4.51
C GLY A 77 9.88 9.44 5.76
N LEU A 78 8.55 9.27 5.78
CA LEU A 78 7.74 9.50 6.99
C LEU A 78 8.14 8.55 8.12
N TYR A 79 8.37 7.27 7.82
CA TYR A 79 8.83 6.30 8.80
C TYR A 79 10.24 6.63 9.32
N LEU A 80 11.17 6.93 8.43
CA LEU A 80 12.55 7.30 8.80
C LEU A 80 12.59 8.60 9.62
N GLY A 81 11.78 9.59 9.22
CA GLY A 81 11.61 10.83 9.97
C GLY A 81 11.03 10.59 11.36
N PHE A 82 10.05 9.71 11.49
CA PHE A 82 9.52 9.30 12.79
C PHE A 82 10.59 8.68 13.69
N LEU A 83 11.49 7.83 13.16
CA LEU A 83 12.58 7.26 13.94
C LEU A 83 13.53 8.33 14.49
N LEU A 84 13.91 9.31 13.67
CA LEU A 84 14.75 10.43 14.09
C LEU A 84 14.05 11.32 15.13
N LEU A 85 12.81 11.73 14.85
CA LEU A 85 12.06 12.65 15.70
C LEU A 85 11.72 12.06 17.07
N THR A 86 11.63 10.73 17.17
CA THR A 86 11.39 10.03 18.44
C THR A 86 12.67 9.58 19.15
N GLY A 87 13.85 9.89 18.59
CA GLY A 87 15.13 9.51 19.18
C GLY A 87 15.41 8.00 19.16
N ARG A 88 14.65 7.22 18.36
CA ARG A 88 14.93 5.79 18.15
C ARG A 88 16.22 5.56 17.36
N VAL A 89 16.66 6.59 16.64
CA VAL A 89 17.90 6.65 15.89
C VAL A 89 18.54 8.02 16.16
N GLY A 90 19.85 8.03 16.45
CA GLY A 90 20.57 9.23 16.88
C GLY A 90 21.08 10.11 15.73
N SER A 91 21.15 9.59 14.51
CA SER A 91 21.65 10.35 13.36
C SER A 91 21.16 9.82 12.00
N VAL A 92 21.31 10.65 10.96
CA VAL A 92 21.07 10.22 9.57
C VAL A 92 22.02 9.10 9.16
N GLY A 93 23.25 9.07 9.69
CA GLY A 93 24.20 7.99 9.42
C GLY A 93 23.73 6.64 9.95
N GLU A 94 23.12 6.62 11.14
CA GLU A 94 22.50 5.40 11.68
C GLU A 94 21.28 4.95 10.86
N LEU A 95 20.48 5.87 10.30
CA LEU A 95 19.41 5.48 9.37
C LEU A 95 19.95 4.76 8.13
N GLN A 96 21.08 5.22 7.60
CA GLN A 96 21.73 4.56 6.47
C GLN A 96 22.23 3.17 6.87
N GLN A 97 22.78 3.02 8.07
CA GLN A 97 23.23 1.73 8.58
C GLN A 97 22.08 0.72 8.73
N LEU A 98 20.89 1.14 9.18
CA LEU A 98 19.71 0.26 9.29
C LEU A 98 19.41 -0.47 7.97
N TYR A 99 19.58 0.20 6.82
CA TYR A 99 19.34 -0.44 5.52
C TYR A 99 20.26 -1.65 5.26
N PHE A 100 21.46 -1.67 5.85
CA PHE A 100 22.45 -2.73 5.67
C PHE A 100 22.50 -3.74 6.82
N THR A 101 22.07 -3.35 8.03
CA THR A 101 22.15 -4.20 9.23
C THR A 101 20.83 -4.88 9.56
N ASP A 102 19.73 -4.13 9.56
CA ASP A 102 18.38 -4.65 9.78
C ASP A 102 17.35 -3.78 9.04
N PRO A 103 17.06 -4.10 7.76
CA PRO A 103 16.16 -3.31 6.96
C PRO A 103 14.68 -3.64 7.25
N THR A 104 14.38 -4.46 8.27
CA THR A 104 13.02 -4.95 8.57
C THR A 104 12.01 -3.82 8.64
N GLY A 105 12.33 -2.75 9.38
CA GLY A 105 11.44 -1.60 9.52
C GLY A 105 11.21 -0.85 8.20
N ILE A 106 12.26 -0.70 7.39
CA ILE A 106 12.22 0.01 6.10
C ILE A 106 11.32 -0.73 5.11
N TYR A 107 11.51 -2.05 4.95
CA TYR A 107 10.67 -2.85 4.06
C TYR A 107 9.25 -3.03 4.60
N THR A 108 9.06 -3.16 5.91
CA THR A 108 7.71 -3.17 6.49
C THR A 108 6.97 -1.88 6.16
N ALA A 109 7.61 -0.72 6.29
CA ALA A 109 7.03 0.57 5.92
C ALA A 109 6.73 0.64 4.41
N GLY A 110 7.65 0.18 3.55
CA GLY A 110 7.43 0.13 2.11
C GLY A 110 6.27 -0.78 1.71
N ARG A 111 6.20 -2.00 2.24
CA ARG A 111 5.12 -2.97 1.97
C ARG A 111 3.78 -2.46 2.50
N LEU A 112 3.78 -1.70 3.60
CA LEU A 112 2.56 -1.06 4.12
C LEU A 112 1.91 -0.11 3.10
N LEU A 113 2.68 0.54 2.23
CA LEU A 113 2.12 1.35 1.13
C LEU A 113 1.26 0.47 0.18
N GLY A 114 1.74 -0.74 -0.14
CA GLY A 114 1.00 -1.72 -0.93
C GLY A 114 -0.26 -2.22 -0.22
N ALA A 115 -0.17 -2.52 1.07
CA ALA A 115 -1.31 -2.94 1.88
C ALA A 115 -2.39 -1.86 1.99
N VAL A 116 -2.00 -0.61 2.25
CA VAL A 116 -2.91 0.54 2.28
C VAL A 116 -3.54 0.76 0.91
N SER A 117 -2.74 0.75 -0.16
CA SER A 117 -3.24 0.95 -1.52
C SER A 117 -4.23 -0.14 -1.95
N GLY A 118 -3.93 -1.40 -1.63
CA GLY A 118 -4.80 -2.54 -1.91
C GLY A 118 -6.11 -2.47 -1.12
N THR A 119 -6.04 -2.10 0.16
CA THR A 119 -7.23 -1.92 1.01
C THR A 119 -8.10 -0.77 0.49
N LEU A 120 -7.52 0.37 0.13
CA LEU A 120 -8.25 1.48 -0.48
C LEU A 120 -8.90 1.06 -1.80
N SER A 121 -8.21 0.27 -2.62
CA SER A 121 -8.76 -0.27 -3.87
C SER A 121 -10.02 -1.10 -3.61
N VAL A 122 -10.02 -1.97 -2.59
CA VAL A 122 -11.21 -2.74 -2.17
C VAL A 122 -12.39 -1.80 -1.83
N LEU A 123 -12.15 -0.77 -1.03
CA LEU A 123 -13.20 0.19 -0.65
C LEU A 123 -13.73 0.99 -1.85
N LEU A 124 -12.85 1.36 -2.79
CA LEU A 124 -13.22 2.14 -3.96
C LEU A 124 -13.89 1.30 -5.05
N VAL A 125 -13.57 0.01 -5.15
CA VAL A 125 -14.26 -0.92 -6.05
C VAL A 125 -15.73 -1.08 -5.66
N TYR A 126 -16.08 -1.04 -4.37
CA TYR A 126 -17.49 -0.95 -3.97
C TYR A 126 -18.16 0.30 -4.55
N ARG A 127 -17.53 1.48 -4.43
CA ARG A 127 -18.09 2.73 -4.98
C ARG A 127 -18.24 2.66 -6.49
N LEU A 128 -17.24 2.11 -7.18
CA LEU A 128 -17.26 1.95 -8.63
C LEU A 128 -18.36 0.97 -9.06
N GLY A 129 -18.50 -0.16 -8.37
CA GLY A 129 -19.55 -1.14 -8.63
C GLY A 129 -20.96 -0.56 -8.43
N VAL A 130 -21.17 0.28 -7.40
CA VAL A 130 -22.45 0.97 -7.21
C VAL A 130 -22.75 1.94 -8.35
N ARG A 131 -21.71 2.55 -8.94
CA ARG A 131 -21.87 3.48 -10.08
C ARG A 131 -22.15 2.75 -11.40
N LEU A 132 -21.52 1.60 -11.63
CA LEU A 132 -21.58 0.89 -12.91
C LEU A 132 -22.69 -0.16 -12.98
N ALA A 133 -23.16 -0.66 -11.84
CA ALA A 133 -24.16 -1.72 -11.76
C ALA A 133 -25.12 -1.46 -10.58
N ASP A 134 -25.12 -2.35 -9.59
CA ASP A 134 -25.97 -2.26 -8.41
C ASP A 134 -25.18 -2.58 -7.12
N ARG A 135 -25.86 -2.45 -5.98
CA ARG A 135 -25.25 -2.67 -4.67
C ARG A 135 -24.83 -4.12 -4.42
N GLN A 136 -25.57 -5.09 -4.93
CA GLN A 136 -25.23 -6.50 -4.73
C GLN A 136 -23.97 -6.86 -5.51
N ALA A 137 -23.91 -6.44 -6.78
CA ALA A 137 -22.72 -6.56 -7.62
C ALA A 137 -21.51 -5.85 -6.99
N ALA A 138 -21.70 -4.65 -6.43
CA ALA A 138 -20.64 -3.90 -5.76
C ALA A 138 -20.08 -4.60 -4.52
N ILE A 139 -20.96 -5.18 -3.68
CA ILE A 139 -20.54 -5.95 -2.50
C ILE A 139 -19.80 -7.22 -2.94
N ALA A 140 -20.31 -7.92 -3.97
CA ALA A 140 -19.64 -9.10 -4.51
C ALA A 140 -18.23 -8.77 -5.04
N ALA A 141 -18.09 -7.70 -5.82
CA ALA A 141 -16.80 -7.23 -6.32
C ALA A 141 -15.83 -6.83 -5.18
N MET A 142 -16.34 -6.13 -4.16
CA MET A 142 -15.58 -5.76 -2.96
C MET A 142 -15.06 -7.01 -2.22
N ILE A 143 -15.93 -8.00 -1.97
CA ILE A 143 -15.53 -9.24 -1.30
C ILE A 143 -14.51 -9.99 -2.14
N PHE A 144 -14.74 -10.11 -3.44
CA PHE A 144 -13.83 -10.80 -4.36
C PHE A 144 -12.42 -10.19 -4.29
N LEU A 145 -12.29 -8.86 -4.45
CA LEU A 145 -10.99 -8.20 -4.38
C LEU A 145 -10.37 -8.22 -2.96
N ALA A 146 -11.21 -8.22 -1.93
CA ALA A 146 -10.76 -8.27 -0.53
C ALA A 146 -9.94 -9.54 -0.25
N VAL A 147 -10.40 -10.68 -0.78
CA VAL A 147 -9.83 -12.01 -0.49
C VAL A 147 -9.07 -12.66 -1.65
N ALA A 148 -9.06 -12.03 -2.84
CA ALA A 148 -8.35 -12.54 -4.00
C ALA A 148 -6.86 -12.78 -3.68
N PRO A 149 -6.36 -14.03 -3.79
CA PRO A 149 -5.00 -14.36 -3.33
C PRO A 149 -3.91 -13.53 -3.99
N VAL A 150 -4.00 -13.29 -5.30
CA VAL A 150 -3.03 -12.47 -6.04
C VAL A 150 -3.02 -11.04 -5.51
N ALA A 151 -4.20 -10.42 -5.34
CA ALA A 151 -4.31 -9.06 -4.83
C ALA A 151 -3.85 -8.91 -3.38
N VAL A 152 -3.89 -9.98 -2.58
CA VAL A 152 -3.37 -10.00 -1.20
C VAL A 152 -1.86 -10.20 -1.21
N ILE A 153 -1.35 -11.15 -2.00
CA ILE A 153 0.09 -11.46 -2.09
C ILE A 153 0.86 -10.27 -2.65
N ASP A 154 0.38 -9.64 -3.72
CA ASP A 154 1.04 -8.48 -4.32
C ASP A 154 1.08 -7.28 -3.37
N SER A 155 0.10 -7.16 -2.47
CA SER A 155 0.10 -6.13 -1.41
C SER A 155 1.21 -6.32 -0.37
N HIS A 156 1.85 -7.49 -0.30
CA HIS A 156 2.95 -7.76 0.62
C HIS A 156 4.33 -7.45 0.05
N TYR A 157 4.43 -6.93 -1.17
CA TYR A 157 5.71 -6.56 -1.78
C TYR A 157 5.83 -5.05 -1.99
N VAL A 158 7.06 -4.52 -1.91
CA VAL A 158 7.39 -3.17 -2.36
C VAL A 158 7.37 -3.11 -3.89
N LYS A 159 6.16 -3.04 -4.47
CA LYS A 159 5.94 -2.97 -5.92
C LYS A 159 4.91 -1.91 -6.29
N HIS A 160 4.96 -1.50 -7.57
CA HIS A 160 4.13 -0.42 -8.12
C HIS A 160 2.74 -0.91 -8.57
N ASP A 161 2.54 -2.21 -8.74
CA ASP A 161 1.32 -2.82 -9.28
C ASP A 161 0.07 -2.46 -8.46
N VAL A 162 0.14 -2.59 -7.13
CA VAL A 162 -1.00 -2.31 -6.25
C VAL A 162 -1.33 -0.81 -6.17
N PRO A 163 -0.35 0.10 -5.97
CA PRO A 163 -0.60 1.54 -6.08
C PRO A 163 -1.10 1.98 -7.47
N ALA A 164 -0.60 1.37 -8.55
CA ALA A 164 -1.10 1.64 -9.90
C ALA A 164 -2.56 1.18 -10.06
N THR A 165 -2.91 0.02 -9.52
CA THR A 165 -4.31 -0.46 -9.49
C THR A 165 -5.22 0.52 -8.75
N LEU A 166 -4.78 1.05 -7.60
CA LEU A 166 -5.52 2.10 -6.89
C LEU A 166 -5.73 3.34 -7.77
N ALA A 167 -4.67 3.81 -8.44
CA ALA A 167 -4.74 4.98 -9.31
C ALA A 167 -5.73 4.76 -10.47
N VAL A 168 -5.77 3.56 -11.07
CA VAL A 168 -6.73 3.19 -12.11
C VAL A 168 -8.17 3.26 -11.57
N VAL A 169 -8.45 2.65 -10.42
CA VAL A 169 -9.80 2.69 -9.81
C VAL A 169 -10.22 4.14 -9.51
N VAL A 170 -9.31 4.97 -9.01
CA VAL A 170 -9.56 6.40 -8.77
C VAL A 170 -9.86 7.13 -10.07
N ALA A 171 -9.12 6.87 -11.15
CA ALA A 171 -9.35 7.49 -12.44
C ALA A 171 -10.75 7.16 -12.99
N TYR A 172 -11.17 5.89 -12.92
CA TYR A 172 -12.53 5.48 -13.33
C TYR A 172 -13.64 6.11 -12.48
N LEU A 173 -13.37 6.40 -11.21
CA LEU A 173 -14.33 7.11 -10.36
C LEU A 173 -14.42 8.61 -10.67
N ALA A 174 -13.37 9.19 -11.24
CA ALA A 174 -13.30 10.61 -11.60
C ALA A 174 -13.90 10.95 -12.97
N MET A 175 -13.90 10.00 -13.91
CA MET A 175 -14.67 10.06 -15.17
C MET A 175 -16.16 9.95 -14.87
#